data_AF-A0A524ALS7-F1
#
_entry.id   AF-A0A524ALS7-F1
#
_cell.length_a   1.000
_cell.length_b   1.000
_cell.length_c   1.000
_cell.angle_alpha   90.00
_cell.angle_beta   90.00
_cell.angle_gamma   90.00
#
_symmetry.space_group_name_H-M   'P 1'
#
loop_
_entity.id
_entity.type
_entity.pdbx_description
1 polymer ?
#
loop_
_entity_poly.entity_id
_entity_poly.type
_entity_poly.pdbx_seq_one_letter_code
_entity_poly.pdbx_strand_id
1 'polypeptide(L)'
;ILPGERWKSCVQKAIQESDFFLACLSANSVSKRGFLQKEINDALDIWQEKLEDDIYLIPVRLEDCEVPESLRDFQWVNLFEEDGWTRLVKAIQVGVKRRA
;
A
#
# COMPACT_ATOMS: atom_id res chain seq x y z
N ILE A 1 -4.77 -11.41 -13.57
CA ILE A 1 -3.66 -12.37 -13.75
C ILE A 1 -4.24 -13.59 -14.45
N LEU A 2 -3.70 -13.95 -15.60
CA LEU A 2 -4.17 -15.07 -16.41
C LEU A 2 -3.44 -16.37 -16.03
N PRO A 3 -4.08 -17.55 -16.20
CA PRO A 3 -3.40 -18.83 -16.03
C PRO A 3 -2.14 -18.91 -16.94
N GLY A 4 -1.00 -19.26 -16.35
CA GLY A 4 0.30 -19.34 -17.04
C GLY A 4 1.19 -18.11 -16.87
N GLU A 5 0.65 -16.98 -16.40
CA GLU A 5 1.48 -15.84 -16.03
C GLU A 5 2.28 -16.13 -14.75
N ARG A 6 3.56 -15.72 -14.73
CA ARG A 6 4.35 -15.76 -13.50
C ARG A 6 3.80 -14.70 -12.55
N TRP A 7 3.05 -15.16 -11.54
CA TRP A 7 2.43 -14.32 -10.51
C TRP A 7 3.35 -13.19 -10.02
N LYS A 8 4.60 -13.50 -9.66
CA LYS A 8 5.56 -12.52 -9.12
C LYS A 8 5.84 -11.36 -10.09
N SER A 9 6.02 -11.64 -11.39
CA SER A 9 6.30 -10.58 -12.35
C SER A 9 5.08 -9.72 -12.66
N CYS A 10 3.87 -10.31 -12.61
CA CYS A 10 2.65 -9.52 -12.79
C CYS A 10 2.40 -8.60 -11.61
N VAL A 11 2.67 -9.06 -10.38
CA VAL A 11 2.59 -8.21 -9.19
C VAL A 11 3.59 -7.06 -9.27
N GLN A 12 4.86 -7.32 -9.58
CA GLN A 12 5.86 -6.25 -9.69
C GLN A 12 5.50 -5.20 -10.73
N LYS A 13 5.02 -5.63 -11.91
CA LYS A 13 4.52 -4.69 -12.93
C LYS A 13 3.33 -3.90 -12.44
N ALA A 14 2.36 -4.56 -11.79
CA ALA A 14 1.21 -3.88 -11.23
C ALA A 14 1.61 -2.83 -10.20
N ILE A 15 2.59 -3.11 -9.33
CA ILE A 15 3.11 -2.14 -8.36
C ILE A 15 3.69 -0.92 -9.10
N GLN A 16 4.51 -1.13 -10.14
CA GLN A 16 5.11 -0.06 -10.94
C GLN A 16 4.11 0.80 -11.71
N GLU A 17 3.10 0.17 -12.30
CA GLU A 17 2.12 0.83 -13.17
C GLU A 17 0.93 1.45 -12.40
N SER A 18 0.78 1.13 -11.11
CA SER A 18 -0.34 1.63 -10.30
C SER A 18 -0.13 3.08 -9.89
N ASP A 19 -1.23 3.85 -9.85
CA ASP A 19 -1.23 5.19 -9.24
C ASP A 19 -1.15 5.12 -7.72
N PHE A 20 -1.77 4.08 -7.12
CA PHE A 20 -1.84 3.90 -5.67
C PHE A 20 -1.48 2.46 -5.30
N PHE A 21 -0.68 2.30 -4.26
CA PHE A 21 -0.39 1.02 -3.62
C PHE A 21 -1.00 0.98 -2.22
N LEU A 22 -2.02 0.14 -2.03
CA LEU A 22 -2.65 -0.08 -0.74
C LEU A 22 -1.98 -1.26 -0.03
N ALA A 23 -1.22 -0.99 1.02
CA ALA A 23 -0.60 -2.03 1.84
C ALA A 23 -1.61 -2.51 2.89
N CYS A 24 -2.36 -3.57 2.58
CA CYS A 24 -3.35 -4.15 3.48
C CYS A 24 -2.70 -4.97 4.61
N LEU A 25 -2.80 -4.48 5.83
CA LEU A 25 -2.22 -5.04 7.04
C LEU A 25 -3.27 -5.77 7.86
N SER A 26 -2.93 -6.99 8.28
CA SER A 26 -3.68 -7.81 9.24
C SER A 26 -2.67 -8.52 10.15
N ALA A 27 -3.10 -9.02 11.30
CA ALA A 27 -2.23 -9.75 12.23
C ALA A 27 -1.53 -10.93 11.54
N ASN A 28 -2.22 -11.57 10.60
CA ASN A 28 -1.68 -12.66 9.78
C ASN A 28 -0.73 -12.19 8.67
N SER A 29 -0.89 -10.97 8.16
CA SER A 29 -0.05 -10.46 7.08
C SER A 29 1.27 -9.89 7.64
N VAL A 30 1.21 -9.19 8.78
CA VAL A 30 2.38 -8.56 9.42
C VAL A 30 3.33 -9.57 10.07
N SER A 31 2.80 -10.70 10.54
CA SER A 31 3.60 -11.79 11.12
C SER A 31 4.29 -12.68 10.07
N LYS A 32 3.83 -12.65 8.80
CA LYS A 32 4.43 -13.45 7.73
C LYS A 32 5.72 -12.81 7.20
N ARG A 33 6.84 -13.49 7.42
CA ARG A 33 8.10 -13.21 6.71
C ARG A 33 8.00 -13.69 5.26
N GLY A 34 8.44 -12.87 4.30
CA GLY A 34 8.55 -13.25 2.89
C GLY A 34 7.88 -12.27 1.93
N PHE A 35 6.96 -12.79 1.11
CA PHE A 35 6.40 -12.11 -0.08
C PHE A 35 5.86 -10.70 0.19
N LEU A 36 5.09 -10.52 1.27
CA LEU A 36 4.52 -9.21 1.59
C LEU A 36 5.60 -8.17 1.91
N GLN A 37 6.65 -8.53 2.64
CA GLN A 37 7.76 -7.61 2.91
C GLN A 37 8.48 -7.23 1.63
N LYS A 38 8.65 -8.19 0.70
CA LYS A 38 9.24 -7.90 -0.60
C LYS A 38 8.37 -6.93 -1.41
N GLU A 39 7.05 -7.16 -1.46
CA GLU A 39 6.13 -6.28 -2.17
C GLU A 39 6.08 -4.87 -1.56
N ILE A 40 6.14 -4.76 -0.23
CA ILE A 40 6.26 -3.47 0.47
C ILE A 40 7.58 -2.78 0.11
N ASN A 41 8.70 -3.50 0.10
CA ASN A 41 9.99 -2.92 -0.28
C ASN A 41 10.00 -2.45 -1.74
N ASP A 42 9.50 -3.28 -2.67
CA ASP A 42 9.38 -2.91 -4.08
C ASP A 42 8.50 -1.64 -4.23
N ALA A 43 7.43 -1.50 -3.44
CA ALA A 43 6.60 -0.29 -3.42
C ALA A 43 7.29 0.93 -2.77
N LEU A 44 8.11 0.73 -1.74
CA LEU A 44 8.91 1.78 -1.11
C LEU A 44 9.98 2.33 -2.07
N ASP A 45 10.62 1.45 -2.85
CA ASP A 45 11.59 1.85 -3.86
C ASP A 45 10.92 2.76 -4.91
N ILE A 46 9.72 2.40 -5.38
CA ILE A 46 8.95 3.24 -6.32
C ILE A 46 8.53 4.55 -5.66
N TRP A 47 8.10 4.52 -4.40
CA TRP A 47 7.73 5.73 -3.67
C TRP A 47 8.90 6.72 -3.56
N GLN A 48 10.13 6.25 -3.35
CA GLN A 48 11.32 7.11 -3.30
C GLN A 48 11.60 7.84 -4.62
N GLU A 49 11.11 7.32 -5.75
CA GLU A 49 11.22 7.96 -7.06
C GLU A 49 10.11 9.00 -7.32
N LYS A 50 9.09 9.08 -6.45
CA LYS A 50 7.98 10.04 -6.55
C LYS A 50 8.31 11.36 -5.86
N LEU A 51 7.52 12.40 -6.16
CA LEU A 51 7.60 13.67 -5.44
C LEU A 51 7.16 13.48 -3.98
N GLU A 52 7.75 14.23 -3.05
CA GLU A 52 7.48 14.11 -1.60
C GLU A 52 6.00 14.28 -1.25
N ASP A 53 5.27 15.11 -2.00
CA ASP A 53 3.84 15.34 -1.79
C ASP A 53 2.92 14.28 -2.44
N ASP A 54 3.47 13.32 -3.18
CA ASP A 54 2.65 12.36 -3.90
C ASP A 54 2.15 11.22 -2.99
N ILE A 55 0.84 10.98 -3.01
CA ILE A 55 0.21 9.91 -2.20
C ILE A 55 0.19 8.65 -3.05
N TYR A 56 1.29 7.91 -3.09
CA TYR A 56 1.39 6.62 -3.78
C TYR A 56 1.11 5.45 -2.83
N LEU A 57 1.85 5.37 -1.72
CA LEU A 57 1.74 4.27 -0.75
C LEU A 57 0.77 4.66 0.37
N ILE A 58 -0.25 3.83 0.62
CA ILE A 58 -1.21 4.02 1.70
C ILE A 58 -1.26 2.73 2.53
N PRO A 59 -0.76 2.73 3.78
CA PRO A 59 -0.96 1.60 4.68
C PRO A 59 -2.40 1.54 5.18
N VAL A 60 -2.98 0.34 5.16
CA VAL A 60 -4.40 0.10 5.44
C VAL A 60 -4.51 -1.03 6.45
N ARG A 61 -4.87 -0.74 7.69
CA ARG A 61 -5.10 -1.77 8.72
C ARG A 61 -6.53 -2.30 8.60
N LEU A 62 -6.65 -3.60 8.33
CA LEU A 62 -7.95 -4.30 8.23
C LEU A 62 -8.49 -4.73 9.59
N GLU A 63 -7.60 -4.86 10.57
CA GLU A 63 -7.88 -5.20 11.98
C GLU A 63 -6.80 -4.56 12.86
N ASP A 64 -6.94 -4.68 14.18
CA ASP A 64 -5.93 -4.19 15.11
C ASP A 64 -4.65 -5.04 15.03
N CYS A 65 -3.64 -4.53 14.32
CA CYS A 65 -2.34 -5.18 14.16
C CYS A 65 -1.18 -4.19 14.20
N GLU A 66 0.04 -4.64 14.51
CA GLU A 66 1.22 -3.78 14.47
C GLU A 66 1.56 -3.33 13.04
N VAL A 67 1.96 -2.07 12.87
CA VAL A 67 2.44 -1.54 11.59
C VAL A 67 3.92 -1.90 11.42
N PRO A 68 4.33 -2.53 10.30
CA PRO A 68 5.73 -2.81 10.02
C PRO A 68 6.60 -1.56 10.13
N GLU A 69 7.84 -1.73 10.61
CA GLU A 69 8.76 -0.61 10.84
C GLU A 69 8.97 0.25 9.59
N SER A 70 9.08 -0.38 8.42
CA SER A 70 9.25 0.30 7.13
C SER A 70 8.06 1.16 6.69
N LEU A 71 6.90 1.01 7.34
CA LEU A 71 5.68 1.77 7.06
C LEU A 71 5.34 2.77 8.18
N ARG A 72 6.15 2.87 9.24
CA ARG A 72 5.84 3.74 10.39
C ARG A 72 5.89 5.23 10.09
N ASP A 73 6.69 5.63 9.11
CA ASP A 73 6.78 7.03 8.66
C ASP A 73 5.59 7.46 7.81
N PHE A 74 4.74 6.52 7.40
CA PHE A 74 3.54 6.77 6.62
C PHE A 74 2.31 6.87 7.52
N GLN A 75 1.42 7.83 7.23
CA GLN A 75 0.09 7.85 7.84
C GLN A 75 -0.75 6.69 7.31
N TRP A 76 -1.34 5.91 8.22
CA TRP A 76 -2.21 4.78 7.89
C TRP A 76 -3.68 5.09 8.16
N VAL A 77 -4.53 4.25 7.58
CA VAL A 77 -5.97 4.21 7.87
C VAL A 77 -6.35 2.91 8.56
N ASN A 78 -7.17 3.02 9.60
CA ASN A 78 -7.82 1.86 10.23
C ASN A 78 -9.17 1.66 9.53
N LEU A 79 -9.28 0.68 8.63
CA LEU A 79 -10.55 0.42 7.92
C LEU A 79 -11.63 -0.21 8.80
N PHE A 80 -11.25 -0.76 9.94
CA PHE A 80 -12.18 -1.32 10.92
C PHE A 80 -12.84 -0.26 11.83
N GLU A 81 -12.46 1.02 11.70
CA GLU A 81 -13.11 2.15 12.37
C GLU A 81 -14.25 2.72 11.51
N GLU A 82 -15.25 3.36 12.15
CA GLU A 82 -16.45 3.87 11.47
C GLU A 82 -16.14 4.85 10.33
N ASP A 83 -15.10 5.68 10.47
CA ASP A 83 -14.69 6.68 9.48
C ASP A 83 -13.56 6.19 8.54
N GLY A 84 -13.11 4.94 8.69
CA GLY A 84 -11.96 4.39 7.97
C GLY A 84 -12.12 4.46 6.45
N TRP A 85 -13.29 4.05 5.94
CA TRP A 85 -13.59 4.12 4.50
C TRP A 85 -13.60 5.56 3.99
N THR A 86 -14.20 6.48 4.75
CA THR A 86 -14.24 7.90 4.39
C THR A 86 -12.84 8.49 4.31
N ARG A 87 -11.96 8.13 5.26
CA ARG A 87 -10.55 8.56 5.27
C ARG A 87 -9.77 8.01 4.08
N LEU A 88 -9.94 6.72 3.75
CA LEU A 88 -9.29 6.10 2.58
C LEU A 88 -9.70 6.77 1.27
N VAL A 89 -11.01 6.95 1.06
CA VAL A 89 -11.54 7.60 -0.16
C VAL A 89 -11.02 9.05 -0.26
N LYS A 90 -10.98 9.78 0.85
CA LYS A 90 -10.43 11.14 0.88
C LYS A 90 -8.94 11.15 0.50
N ALA A 91 -8.14 10.22 1.00
CA ALA A 91 -6.72 10.11 0.66
C ALA A 91 -6.52 9.88 -0.85
N ILE A 92 -7.28 8.96 -1.44
CA ILE A 92 -7.23 8.68 -2.88
C ILE A 92 -7.66 9.92 -3.68
N GLN A 93 -8.76 10.58 -3.31
CA GLN A 93 -9.24 11.79 -3.99
C GLN A 93 -8.20 12.92 -3.95
N VAL A 94 -7.53 13.13 -2.81
CA VAL A 94 -6.44 14.11 -2.70
C VAL A 94 -5.26 13.70 -3.56
N GLY A 95 -4.87 12.42 -3.53
CA GLY A 95 -3.76 11.91 -4.34
C GLY A 95 -4.00 12.05 -5.85
N VAL A 96 -5.23 11.84 -6.32
CA VAL A 96 -5.61 12.08 -7.73
C VAL A 96 -5.43 13.55 -8.08
N LYS A 97 -5.85 14.47 -7.20
CA LYS A 97 -5.72 15.92 -7.44
C LYS A 97 -4.27 16.41 -7.46
N ARG A 98 -3.36 15.77 -6.71
CA ARG A 98 -1.94 16.15 -6.66
C ARG A 98 -1.16 15.72 -7.91
N ARG A 99 -1.69 14.76 -8.67
CA ARG A 99 -1.09 14.24 -9.91
C ARG A 99 -1.60 14.93 -11.18
N ALA A 100 -2.68 15.72 -11.08
CA ALA A 100 -3.28 16.47 -12.18
C ALA A 100 -2.64 17.85 -12.33
#